data_AF-A0A931WSJ5-F1
#
_entry.id   AF-A0A931WSJ5-F1
#
_cell.length_a   1.000
_cell.length_b   1.000
_cell.length_c   1.000
_cell.angle_alpha   90.00
_cell.angle_beta   90.00
_cell.angle_gamma   90.00
#
_symmetry.space_group_name_H-M   'P 1'
#
loop_
_entity.id
_entity.type
_entity.pdbx_description
1 polymer ?
#
loop_
_entity_poly.entity_id
_entity_poly.type
_entity_poly.pdbx_seq_one_letter_code
_entity_poly.pdbx_strand_id
1 'polypeptide(L)' 'MVAKTVHVYPSNGVWAVRRDGHKAETFETKHEAVGVAVRHTKKARSAQLVIHAKDGPF' A
#
# COMPACT_ATOMS: atom_id res chain seq x y z
N MET A 1 13.75 10.35 -12.30
CA MET A 1 13.30 10.05 -10.92
C MET A 1 12.07 9.16 -11.07
N VAL A 2 12.07 7.93 -10.55
CA VAL A 2 10.89 7.04 -10.61
C VAL A 2 9.97 7.40 -9.43
N ALA A 3 8.70 7.69 -9.71
CA ALA A 3 7.69 7.89 -8.68
C ALA A 3 7.55 6.59 -7.87
N LYS A 4 7.58 6.67 -6.54
CA LYS A 4 7.41 5.48 -5.70
C LYS A 4 5.92 5.17 -5.56
N THR A 5 5.48 4.04 -6.10
CA THR A 5 4.09 3.62 -5.93
C THR A 5 3.97 2.69 -4.71
N VAL A 6 2.97 2.97 -3.88
CA VAL A 6 2.60 2.14 -2.74
C VAL A 6 1.20 1.61 -2.98
N HIS A 7 1.07 0.29 -2.98
CA HIS A 7 -0.20 -0.40 -3.18
C HIS A 7 -0.73 -0.91 -1.85
N VAL A 8 -2.01 -0.71 -1.59
CA VAL A 8 -2.74 -1.29 -0.46
C VAL A 8 -3.84 -2.16 -1.00
N TYR A 9 -3.85 -3.45 -0.70
CA TYR A 9 -4.83 -4.40 -1.23
C TYR A 9 -5.21 -5.47 -0.20
N PRO A 10 -6.45 -5.96 -0.22
CA PRO A 10 -6.83 -7.11 0.59
C PRO A 10 -6.21 -8.40 0.02
N SER A 11 -5.78 -9.30 0.90
CA SER A 11 -5.16 -10.58 0.57
C SER A 11 -5.46 -11.58 1.69
N ASN A 12 -6.13 -12.69 1.39
CA ASN A 12 -6.40 -13.78 2.35
C ASN A 12 -6.99 -13.32 3.71
N GLY A 13 -7.93 -12.36 3.68
CA GLY A 13 -8.57 -11.84 4.90
C GLY A 13 -7.76 -10.79 5.67
N VAL A 14 -6.55 -10.46 5.23
CA VAL A 14 -5.72 -9.36 5.76
C VAL A 14 -5.52 -8.27 4.70
N TRP A 15 -4.94 -7.14 5.10
CA TRP A 15 -4.59 -6.02 4.22
C TRP A 15 -3.08 -5.97 4.01
N ALA A 16 -2.65 -6.06 2.75
CA ALA A 16 -1.26 -6.00 2.36
C ALA A 16 -0.88 -4.60 1.84
N VAL A 17 0.32 -4.15 2.19
CA VAL A 17 0.96 -2.94 1.68
C VAL A 17 2.21 -3.36 0.91
N ARG A 18 2.26 -3.10 -0.39
CA ARG A 18 3.41 -3.39 -1.25
C ARG A 18 4.04 -2.09 -1.74
N ARG A 19 5.37 -2.05 -1.65
CA ARG A 19 6.20 -0.96 -2.20
C ARG A 19 7.08 -1.54 -3.30
N ASP A 20 7.35 -0.78 -4.34
CA ASP A 20 8.23 -1.22 -5.43
C ASP A 20 9.60 -1.65 -4.89
N GLY A 21 10.04 -2.86 -5.25
CA GLY A 21 11.31 -3.43 -4.79
C GLY A 21 11.33 -3.95 -3.35
N HIS A 22 10.18 -3.96 -2.65
CA HIS A 22 10.08 -4.48 -1.28
C HIS A 22 9.02 -5.59 -1.16
N LYS A 23 9.20 -6.46 -0.16
CA LYS A 23 8.17 -7.44 0.23
C LYS A 23 6.93 -6.71 0.77
N ALA A 24 5.76 -7.33 0.59
CA ALA A 24 4.52 -6.80 1.12
C ALA A 24 4.46 -6.97 2.64
N GLU A 25 3.99 -5.93 3.34
CA GLU A 25 3.69 -5.95 4.77
C GLU A 25 2.20 -6.19 4.97
N THR A 26 1.81 -7.04 5.92
CA THR A 26 0.39 -7.39 6.16
C THR A 26 -0.13 -6.83 7.48
N PHE A 27 -1.39 -6.39 7.47
CA PHE A 27 -2.09 -5.76 8.58
C PHE A 27 -3.49 -6.37 8.71
N GLU A 28 -4.04 -6.43 9.92
CA GLU A 28 -5.38 -6.98 10.12
C GLU A 28 -6.46 -6.06 9.56
N THR A 29 -6.26 -4.75 9.65
CA THR A 29 -7.26 -3.76 9.25
C THR A 29 -6.83 -2.90 8.07
N LYS A 30 -7.82 -2.46 7.27
CA LYS A 30 -7.61 -1.47 6.21
C LYS A 30 -7.00 -0.17 6.75
N HIS A 31 -7.47 0.25 7.92
CA HIS A 31 -7.06 1.50 8.53
C HIS A 31 -5.56 1.51 8.82
N GLU A 32 -5.04 0.44 9.40
CA GLU A 32 -3.60 0.29 9.68
C GLU A 32 -2.77 0.27 8.40
N ALA A 33 -3.18 -0.54 7.42
CA ALA A 33 -2.50 -0.65 6.13
C ALA A 33 -2.41 0.71 5.41
N VAL A 34 -3.53 1.46 5.37
CA VAL A 34 -3.56 2.81 4.78
C VAL A 34 -2.70 3.78 5.59
N GLY A 35 -2.76 3.74 6.92
CA GLY A 35 -1.93 4.59 7.78
C GLY A 35 -0.44 4.39 7.53
N VAL A 36 0.01 3.15 7.40
CA VAL A 36 1.40 2.82 7.06
C VAL A 36 1.76 3.27 5.64
N ALA A 37 0.89 3.04 4.66
CA ALA A 37 1.11 3.46 3.29
C ALA A 37 1.22 4.99 3.14
N VAL A 38 0.41 5.76 3.88
CA VAL A 38 0.49 7.23 3.96
C VAL A 38 1.82 7.66 4.57
N ARG A 39 2.31 7.00 5.63
CA ARG A 39 3.63 7.31 6.21
C ARG A 39 4.77 7.05 5.21
N HIS A 40 4.67 6.00 4.39
CA HIS A 40 5.67 5.71 3.37
C HIS A 40 5.68 6.71 2.22
N THR A 41 4.51 7.11 1.75
CA THR A 41 4.37 8.09 0.66
C THR A 41 4.85 9.49 1.10
N LYS A 42 4.53 9.93 2.32
CA LYS A 42 5.01 11.21 2.88
C LYS A 42 6.53 11.33 2.98
N LYS A 43 7.25 10.21 3.15
CA LYS A 43 8.72 10.19 3.21
C LYS A 43 9.39 10.30 1.83
N ALA A 44 8.63 10.21 0.75
CA ALA A 44 9.16 10.22 -0.61
C ALA A 44 8.89 11.57 -1.31
N ARG A 45 9.87 12.05 -2.09
CA ARG A 45 9.79 13.34 -2.82
C ARG A 45 8.72 13.34 -3.92
N SER A 46 8.39 12.17 -4.47
CA SER A 46 7.30 11.94 -5.41
C SER A 46 6.81 10.50 -5.22
N ALA A 47 5.54 10.35 -4.85
CA ALA A 47 4.94 9.05 -4.57
C ALA A 47 3.45 9.02 -4.91
N GLN A 48 2.97 7.83 -5.25
CA GLN A 48 1.57 7.54 -5.50
C GLN A 48 1.09 6.48 -4.50
N LEU A 49 -0.12 6.67 -3.96
CA LEU A 49 -0.81 5.68 -3.16
C LEU A 49 -1.98 5.12 -3.96
N VAL A 50 -2.02 3.81 -4.14
CA VAL A 50 -3.11 3.09 -4.82
C VAL A 50 -3.75 2.16 -3.79
N ILE A 51 -5.05 2.31 -3.55
CA ILE A 51 -5.80 1.46 -2.63
C ILE A 51 -6.81 0.65 -3.45
N HIS A 52 -6.55 -0.64 -3.57
CA HIS A 52 -7.39 -1.58 -4.29
C HIS A 52 -8.66 -1.89 -3.50
N ALA A 53 -9.77 -2.05 -4.21
CA ALA A 53 -11.02 -2.54 -3.63
C ALA A 53 -10.90 -4.03 -3.25
N LYS A 54 -11.88 -4.53 -2.48
CA LYS A 54 -11.97 -5.94 -2.08
C LYS A 54 -12.11 -6.89 -3.28
N ASP A 55 -12.64 -6.38 -4.39
CA ASP A 55 -13.20 -7.20 -5.46
C ASP A 55 -12.44 -7.08 -6.78
N GLY A 56 -11.27 -6.45 -6.82
CA GLY A 56 -10.53 -6.37 -8.09
C GLY A 56 -9.23 -5.56 -8.08
N PRO A 57 -8.41 -5.71 -9.13
CA PRO A 57 -7.03 -5.21 -9.21
C PRO A 57 -6.91 -3.73 -9.61
N PHE A 58 -7.94 -2.92 -9.39
CA PHE A 58 -7.97 -1.50 -9.75
C PHE A 58 -8.39 -0.63 -8.56
#